data_AF-A0A118DSR5-F1
#
_entry.id   AF-A0A118DSR5-F1
#
_cell.length_a   1.000
_cell.length_b   1.000
_cell.length_c   1.000
_cell.angle_alpha   90.00
_cell.angle_beta   90.00
_cell.angle_gamma   90.00
#
_symmetry.space_group_name_H-M   'P 1'
#
loop_
_entity.id
_entity.type
_entity.pdbx_description
1 polymer ?
#
loop_
_entity_poly.entity_id
_entity_poly.type
_entity_poly.pdbx_seq_one_letter_code
_entity_poly.pdbx_strand_id
1 'polypeptide(L)'
;MTYRDKDTPSFRIGDVVTLRTGGPRMTVTHVGPVVFDQGEWVICQWFDEHGEFRQEMFPNHAVVGEPRTVSAGLVRMRSLAARGPAQA
;
A
#
# COMPACT_ATOMS: atom_id res chain seq x y z
N MET A 1 5.81 -23.46 24.28
CA MET A 1 5.31 -22.08 24.26
C MET A 1 6.01 -21.34 23.13
N THR A 2 5.41 -21.24 21.95
CA THR A 2 5.83 -20.27 20.93
C THR A 2 4.91 -19.06 21.08
N TYR A 3 5.46 -17.95 21.57
CA TYR A 3 4.76 -16.67 21.59
C TYR A 3 4.43 -16.33 20.14
N ARG A 4 3.15 -16.45 19.76
CA ARG A 4 2.66 -15.81 18.54
C ARG A 4 2.83 -14.32 18.76
N ASP A 5 3.82 -13.76 18.08
CA ASP A 5 3.97 -12.31 17.94
C ASP A 5 2.64 -11.79 17.37
N LYS A 6 1.88 -11.08 18.20
CA LYS A 6 0.46 -10.80 18.00
C LYS A 6 0.21 -9.53 17.19
N ASP A 7 1.28 -8.85 16.78
CA ASP A 7 1.21 -7.51 16.19
C ASP A 7 1.64 -7.45 14.72
N THR A 8 1.84 -8.59 14.04
CA THR A 8 1.96 -8.53 12.58
C THR A 8 0.58 -8.23 12.00
N PRO A 9 0.36 -7.07 11.36
CA PRO A 9 -0.95 -6.71 10.83
C PRO A 9 -1.37 -7.75 9.79
N SER A 10 -2.46 -8.46 10.05
CA SER A 10 -3.03 -9.40 9.10
C SER A 10 -3.65 -8.62 7.94
N PHE A 11 -2.96 -8.56 6.81
CA PHE A 11 -3.48 -7.94 5.59
C PHE A 11 -4.63 -8.77 5.02
N ARG A 12 -5.52 -8.11 4.29
CA ARG A 12 -6.63 -8.73 3.57
C ARG A 12 -6.54 -8.37 2.09
N ILE A 13 -7.10 -9.25 1.25
CA ILE A 13 -7.30 -8.94 -0.17
C ILE A 13 -8.11 -7.64 -0.29
N GLY A 14 -7.62 -6.71 -1.10
CA GLY A 14 -8.18 -5.36 -1.28
C GLY A 14 -7.64 -4.31 -0.31
N ASP A 15 -6.73 -4.65 0.61
CA ASP A 15 -5.97 -3.63 1.34
C ASP A 15 -5.03 -2.87 0.41
N VAL A 16 -4.92 -1.56 0.65
CA VAL A 16 -3.93 -0.71 -0.02
C VAL A 16 -2.73 -0.59 0.90
N VAL A 17 -1.56 -0.95 0.38
CA VAL A 17 -0.31 -0.99 1.13
C VAL A 17 0.81 -0.28 0.37
N THR A 18 1.88 0.06 1.07
CA THR A 18 3.14 0.56 0.51
C THR A 18 4.29 -0.26 1.12
N LEU A 19 5.45 -0.30 0.46
CA LEU A 19 6.64 -0.84 1.11
C LEU A 19 7.03 0.07 2.27
N ARG A 20 7.60 -0.50 3.33
CA ARG A 20 8.16 0.29 4.46
C ARG A 20 9.21 1.30 4.02
N THR A 21 9.93 1.00 2.93
CA THR A 21 10.92 1.87 2.31
C THR A 21 10.29 2.98 1.46
N GLY A 22 8.96 3.04 1.36
CA GLY A 22 8.22 3.94 0.47
C GLY A 22 7.99 3.34 -0.91
N GLY A 23 7.50 4.15 -1.84
CA GLY A 23 7.22 3.72 -3.22
C GLY A 23 5.72 3.74 -3.57
N PRO A 24 5.32 3.03 -4.65
CA PRO A 24 3.96 3.09 -5.14
C PRO A 24 2.96 2.47 -4.17
N ARG A 25 1.72 2.96 -4.20
CA ARG A 25 0.60 2.31 -3.51
C ARG A 25 0.21 1.06 -4.28
N MET A 26 0.14 -0.05 -3.57
CA MET A 26 -0.20 -1.35 -4.13
C MET A 26 -1.46 -1.90 -3.49
N THR A 27 -2.17 -2.76 -4.21
CA THR A 27 -3.35 -3.47 -3.71
C THR A 27 -2.99 -4.92 -3.44
N VAL A 28 -3.29 -5.41 -2.25
CA VAL A 28 -3.13 -6.82 -1.90
C VAL A 28 -4.15 -7.64 -2.68
N THR A 29 -3.68 -8.64 -3.45
CA THR A 29 -4.55 -9.54 -4.23
C THR A 29 -4.50 -10.98 -3.73
N HIS A 30 -3.48 -11.35 -2.94
CA HIS A 30 -3.40 -12.64 -2.28
C HIS A 30 -2.70 -12.52 -0.92
N VAL A 31 -3.07 -13.38 0.03
CA VAL A 31 -2.46 -13.48 1.36
C VAL A 31 -2.33 -14.95 1.72
N GLY A 32 -1.15 -15.38 2.16
CA GLY A 32 -0.96 -16.76 2.62
C GLY A 32 0.50 -17.17 2.80
N PRO A 33 0.74 -18.38 3.33
CA PRO A 33 2.07 -18.95 3.43
C PRO A 33 2.61 -19.33 2.04
N VAL A 34 3.93 -19.30 1.88
CA VAL A 34 4.62 -19.77 0.66
C VAL A 34 5.43 -21.02 0.96
N VAL A 35 5.71 -21.82 -0.07
CA VAL A 35 6.42 -23.11 0.09
C VAL A 35 7.91 -22.97 0.41
N PHE A 36 8.50 -21.80 0.15
CA PHE A 36 9.95 -21.60 0.21
C PHE A 36 10.42 -20.76 1.41
N ASP A 37 9.51 -20.21 2.21
CA ASP A 37 9.86 -19.45 3.42
C ASP A 37 8.78 -19.56 4.50
N GLN A 38 9.18 -19.37 5.76
CA GLN A 38 8.26 -19.37 6.89
C GLN A 38 7.58 -18.00 7.03
N GLY A 39 6.29 -18.01 7.37
CA GLY A 39 5.53 -16.79 7.65
C GLY A 39 4.47 -16.47 6.60
N GLU A 40 3.79 -15.34 6.81
CA GLU A 40 2.73 -14.87 5.92
C GLU A 40 3.32 -13.93 4.85
N TRP A 41 2.89 -14.14 3.62
CA TRP A 41 3.27 -13.36 2.45
C TRP A 41 2.04 -12.75 1.80
N VAL A 42 2.27 -11.65 1.09
CA VAL A 42 1.24 -10.97 0.31
C VAL A 42 1.68 -10.85 -1.14
N ILE A 43 0.73 -11.02 -2.07
CA ILE A 43 0.92 -10.63 -3.46
C ILE A 43 0.24 -9.28 -3.64
N CYS A 44 0.98 -8.33 -4.21
CA CYS A 44 0.58 -6.96 -4.39
C CYS A 44 0.59 -6.60 -5.87
N GLN A 45 -0.40 -5.82 -6.30
CA GLN A 45 -0.51 -5.30 -7.67
C GLN A 45 -0.58 -3.78 -7.68
N TRP A 46 0.05 -3.15 -8.66
CA TRP A 46 0.02 -1.70 -8.87
C TRP A 46 0.31 -1.35 -10.31
N PHE A 47 0.16 -0.07 -10.65
CA PHE A 47 0.68 0.49 -11.90
C PHE A 47 1.93 1.29 -11.57
N ASP A 48 3.00 1.07 -12.33
CA ASP A 48 4.22 1.85 -12.16
C ASP A 48 4.07 3.27 -12.75
N GLU A 49 5.16 4.04 -12.74
CA GLU A 49 5.19 5.42 -13.23
C GLU A 49 4.88 5.55 -14.73
N HIS A 50 5.00 4.46 -15.49
CA HIS A 50 4.66 4.39 -16.92
C HIS A 50 3.20 3.94 -17.14
N GLY A 51 2.47 3.59 -16.08
CA GLY A 51 1.13 3.02 -16.18
C GLY A 51 1.14 1.54 -16.53
N GLU A 52 2.29 0.86 -16.44
CA GLU A 52 2.39 -0.57 -16.70
C GLU A 52 1.97 -1.36 -15.47
N PHE A 53 1.21 -2.44 -15.69
CA PHE A 53 0.77 -3.31 -14.62
C PHE A 53 1.95 -4.09 -14.03
N ARG A 54 2.09 -4.02 -12.71
CA ARG A 54 3.09 -4.74 -11.93
C ARG A 54 2.43 -5.65 -10.90
N GLN A 55 3.07 -6.78 -10.65
CA GLN A 55 2.70 -7.71 -9.61
C GLN A 55 3.97 -8.26 -8.96
N GLU A 56 4.02 -8.25 -7.64
CA GLU A 56 5.16 -8.75 -6.88
C GLU A 56 4.71 -9.33 -5.55
N MET A 57 5.55 -10.19 -4.97
CA MET A 57 5.27 -10.86 -3.71
C MET A 57 6.22 -10.36 -2.63
N PHE A 58 5.67 -10.00 -1.48
CA PHE A 58 6.42 -9.43 -0.36
C PHE A 58 6.12 -10.20 0.92
N PRO A 59 7.11 -10.33 1.83
CA PRO A 59 6.80 -10.83 3.16
C PRO A 59 5.90 -9.79 3.85
N ASN A 60 4.94 -10.25 4.66
CA ASN A 60 3.96 -9.37 5.31
C ASN A 60 4.66 -8.17 6.02
N HIS A 61 5.77 -8.43 6.70
CA HIS A 61 6.50 -7.40 7.44
C HIS A 61 7.17 -6.33 6.55
N ALA A 62 7.32 -6.51 5.24
CA ALA A 62 7.94 -5.53 4.35
C ALA A 62 6.96 -4.42 3.90
N VAL A 63 5.66 -4.64 4.08
CA VAL A 63 4.62 -3.69 3.69
C VAL A 63 3.94 -3.05 4.92
N VAL A 64 3.33 -1.89 4.71
CA VAL A 64 2.53 -1.17 5.70
C VAL A 64 1.19 -0.76 5.08
N GLY A 65 0.14 -0.78 5.87
CA GLY A 65 -1.18 -0.32 5.44
C GLY A 65 -1.19 1.19 5.23
N GLU A 66 -1.72 1.62 4.08
CA GLU A 66 -1.98 3.03 3.81
C GLU A 66 -3.37 3.42 4.35
N PRO A 67 -3.51 4.57 5.02
CA PRO A 67 -4.82 5.09 5.39
C PRO A 67 -5.73 5.19 4.16
N ARG A 68 -6.91 4.56 4.24
CA ARG A 68 -7.92 4.57 3.17
C ARG A 68 -8.58 5.95 2.98
N THR A 69 -8.27 6.92 3.84
CA THR A 69 -8.84 8.27 3.80
C THR A 69 -7.90 9.23 3.10
N VAL A 70 -8.26 9.62 1.87
CA VAL A 70 -7.87 10.95 1.41
C VAL A 70 -8.70 11.92 2.24
N SER A 71 -8.07 12.65 3.15
CA SER A 71 -8.78 13.71 3.86
C SER A 71 -9.32 14.70 2.81
N ALA A 72 -10.64 14.93 2.79
CA ALA A 72 -11.27 15.88 1.87
C ALA A 72 -10.61 17.28 1.97
N GLY A 73 -10.07 17.62 3.15
CA GLY A 73 -9.25 18.81 3.36
C GLY A 73 -7.98 18.87 2.50
N LEU A 74 -7.27 17.75 2.32
CA LEU A 74 -6.08 17.70 1.47
C LEU A 74 -6.44 17.86 -0.03
N VAL A 75 -7.58 17.33 -0.45
CA VAL A 75 -8.11 17.53 -1.83
C VAL A 75 -8.44 19.00 -2.07
N ARG A 76 -9.04 19.68 -1.08
CA ARG A 76 -9.40 21.10 -1.18
C ARG A 76 -8.17 22.02 -1.21
N MET A 77 -7.10 21.67 -0.52
CA MET A 77 -5.85 22.45 -0.58
C MET A 77 -5.12 22.31 -1.92
N ARG A 78 -5.07 21.11 -2.50
CA ARG A 78 -4.43 20.89 -3.83
C ARG A 78 -5.20 21.60 -4.96
N SER A 79 -6.51 21.71 -4.85
CA SER A 79 -7.35 22.42 -5.83
C SER A 79 -7.24 23.95 -5.71
N LEU A 80 -7.00 24.49 -4.52
CA LEU A 80 -6.75 25.93 -4.33
C LEU A 80 -5.36 26.34 -4.82
N ALA A 81 -4.33 25.52 -4.62
CA ALA A 81 -2.99 25.79 -5.12
C ALA A 81 -2.88 25.74 -6.66
N ALA A 82 -3.72 24.96 -7.33
CA ALA A 82 -3.80 24.90 -8.79
C ALA A 82 -4.54 26.10 -9.42
N ARG A 83 -5.25 26.89 -8.62
CA ARG A 83 -5.83 28.18 -9.05
C ARG A 83 -4.80 29.28 -8.80
N GLY A 84 -3.83 29.38 -9.72
CA GLY A 84 -2.95 30.55 -9.80
C GLY A 84 -3.77 31.84 -9.96
N PRO A 85 -3.21 33.01 -9.61
CA PRO A 85 -3.95 34.26 -9.62
C PRO A 85 -4.46 34.55 -11.04
N ALA A 86 -5.75 34.84 -11.16
CA ALA A 86 -6.31 35.43 -12.37
C ALA A 86 -5.57 36.75 -12.59
N GLN A 87 -4.80 36.84 -13.68
CA GLN A 87 -4.21 38.09 -14.10
C GLN A 87 -5.35 39.03 -14.52
N ALA A 88 -5.36 40.22 -13.91
CA ALA A 88 -6.30 41.30 -14.15
C ALA A 88 -5.97 42.06 -15.42
#